data_AF-A0AAW8W4Y3-F1
#
_entry.id   AF-A0AAW8W4Y3-F1
#
_cell.length_a   1.000
_cell.length_b   1.000
_cell.length_c   1.000
_cell.angle_alpha   90.00
_cell.angle_beta   90.00
_cell.angle_gamma   90.00
#
_symmetry.space_group_name_H-M   'P 1'
#
loop_
_entity.id
_entity.type
_entity.pdbx_description
1 polymer ?
#
loop_
_entity_poly.entity_id
_entity_poly.type
_entity_poly.pdbx_seq_one_letter_code
_entity_poly.pdbx_strand_id
1 'polypeptide(L)' 'MDLVAYLKDEIEFLTDQMKQAEVDHNSSMRFLCDSRIEEAKHILKQIDAGKITKLKP' A
#
# COMPACT_ATOMS: atom_id res chain seq x y z
N MET A 1 12.87 -5.54 11.05
CA MET A 1 12.05 -4.71 10.14
C MET A 1 10.79 -4.32 10.88
N ASP A 2 10.47 -3.03 10.93
CA ASP A 2 9.20 -2.54 11.46
C ASP A 2 8.15 -2.66 10.34
N LEU A 3 7.14 -3.50 10.57
CA LEU A 3 6.08 -3.78 9.60
C LEU A 3 5.26 -2.53 9.29
N VAL A 4 5.09 -1.64 10.27
CA VAL A 4 4.36 -0.38 10.09
C VAL A 4 5.15 0.56 9.17
N ALA A 5 6.47 0.65 9.38
CA ALA A 5 7.35 1.44 8.53
C ALA A 5 7.34 0.90 7.08
N TYR A 6 7.49 -0.42 6.92
CA TYR A 6 7.43 -1.06 5.59
C TYR A 6 6.13 -0.75 4.84
N LEU A 7 4.97 -0.87 5.51
CA LEU A 7 3.67 -0.59 4.88
C LEU A 7 3.49 0.89 4.52
N LYS A 8 4.03 1.81 5.32
CA LYS A 8 4.00 3.24 5.02
C LYS A 8 4.85 3.55 3.78
N ASP A 9 6.06 3.00 3.71
CA ASP A 9 6.96 3.16 2.57
C ASP A 9 6.33 2.55 1.30
N GLU A 10 5.67 1.39 1.41
CA GLU A 10 4.96 0.76 0.29
C GLU A 10 3.80 1.62 -0.22
N ILE A 11 2.99 2.19 0.68
CA ILE A 11 1.89 3.10 0.31
C ILE A 11 2.42 4.34 -0.40
N GLU A 12 3.50 4.95 0.09
CA GLU A 12 4.11 6.13 -0.51
C GLU A 12 4.64 5.82 -1.91
N PHE A 13 5.41 4.73 -2.06
CA PHE A 13 5.90 4.27 -3.35
C PHE A 13 4.79 4.03 -4.36
N LEU A 14 3.74 3.29 -3.97
CA LEU A 14 2.62 2.99 -4.86
C LEU A 14 1.82 4.24 -5.23
N THR A 15 1.69 5.20 -4.31
CA THR A 15 1.01 6.47 -4.56
C THR A 15 1.74 7.29 -5.62
N ASP A 16 3.07 7.29 -5.58
CA ASP A 16 3.88 7.99 -6.58
C ASP A 16 3.86 7.27 -7.94
N GLN A 17 3.87 5.93 -7.96
CA GLN A 17 3.65 5.16 -9.18
C GLN A 17 2.26 5.42 -9.78
N MET A 18 1.24 5.59 -8.94
CA MET A 18 -0.12 5.92 -9.39
C MET A 18 -0.17 7.30 -10.06
N LYS A 19 0.48 8.32 -9.47
CA LYS A 19 0.57 9.66 -10.08
C LYS A 19 1.29 9.61 -11.42
N GLN A 20 2.38 8.85 -11.52
CA GLN A 20 3.09 8.68 -12.77
C GLN A 20 2.21 7.97 -13.82
N ALA A 21 1.48 6.94 -13.43
CA ALA A 21 0.53 6.25 -14.29
C ALA A 21 -0.60 7.16 -14.79
N GLU A 22 -1.04 8.14 -13.99
CA GLU A 22 -2.00 9.17 -14.43
C GLU A 22 -1.42 10.08 -15.50
N VAL A 23 -0.16 10.52 -15.33
CA VAL A 23 0.56 11.33 -16.33
C VAL A 23 0.77 10.54 -17.62
N ASP A 24 1.09 9.26 -17.51
CA ASP A 24 1.34 8.38 -18.66
C ASP A 24 0.04 7.84 -19.31
N HIS A 25 -1.13 8.26 -18.82
CA HIS A 25 -2.45 7.77 -19.23
C HIS A 25 -2.59 6.24 -19.16
N ASN A 26 -1.86 5.60 -18.23
CA ASN A 26 -1.86 4.16 -18.02
C ASN A 26 -2.90 3.76 -16.97
N SER A 27 -4.15 3.64 -17.41
CA SER A 27 -5.30 3.29 -16.56
C SER A 27 -5.17 1.94 -15.85
N SER A 28 -4.53 0.95 -16.50
CA SER A 28 -4.27 -0.37 -15.91
C SER A 28 -3.31 -0.27 -14.73
N MET A 29 -2.22 0.47 -14.89
CA MET A 29 -1.24 0.66 -13.81
C MET A 29 -1.84 1.45 -12.65
N ARG A 30 -2.63 2.49 -12.94
CA ARG A 30 -3.38 3.24 -11.92
C ARG A 30 -4.27 2.30 -11.10
N PHE A 31 -5.06 1.44 -11.74
CA PHE A 31 -5.96 0.51 -11.06
C PHE A 31 -5.20 -0.50 -10.17
N LEU A 32 -4.07 -1.00 -10.66
CA LEU A 32 -3.21 -1.91 -9.89
C LEU A 32 -2.62 -1.23 -8.64
N CYS A 33 -2.10 -0.01 -8.80
CA CYS A 33 -1.59 0.78 -7.68
C CYS A 33 -2.68 1.06 -6.66
N ASP A 34 -3.87 1.48 -7.09
CA ASP A 34 -5.00 1.79 -6.21
C ASP A 34 -5.42 0.56 -5.38
N SER A 35 -5.58 -0.60 -6.03
CA SER A 35 -5.91 -1.87 -5.36
C SER A 35 -4.86 -2.25 -4.30
N ARG A 36 -3.56 -2.12 -4.64
CA ARG A 36 -2.46 -2.42 -3.71
C ARG A 36 -2.37 -1.43 -2.54
N ILE A 37 -2.62 -0.14 -2.80
CA ILE A 37 -2.65 0.90 -1.76
C ILE A 37 -3.77 0.60 -0.76
N GLU A 38 -4.97 0.26 -1.24
CA GLU A 38 -6.10 -0.07 -0.36
C GLU A 38 -5.84 -1.32 0.47
N GLU A 39 -5.19 -2.34 -0.09
CA GLU A 39 -4.77 -3.52 0.68
C GLU A 39 -3.76 -3.17 1.77
N ALA A 40 -2.73 -2.38 1.45
CA ALA A 40 -1.72 -1.95 2.43
C ALA A 40 -2.34 -1.11 3.55
N LYS A 41 -3.25 -0.17 3.23
CA LYS A 41 -4.03 0.60 4.22
C LYS A 41 -4.90 -0.31 5.09
N HIS A 42 -5.52 -1.33 4.51
CA HIS A 42 -6.33 -2.28 5.24
C HIS A 42 -5.51 -3.05 6.27
N ILE A 43 -4.32 -3.53 5.88
CA ILE A 43 -3.38 -4.22 6.79
C ILE A 43 -2.90 -3.27 7.89
N LEU A 44 -2.51 -2.04 7.56
CA LEU A 44 -2.10 -1.02 8.52
C LEU A 44 -3.19 -0.79 9.58
N LYS A 45 -4.45 -0.63 9.14
CA LYS A 45 -5.60 -0.48 10.03
C LYS A 45 -5.81 -1.69 10.95
N GLN A 46 -5.54 -2.90 10.47
CA GLN A 46 -5.61 -4.10 11.30
C GLN A 46 -4.46 -4.21 12.31
N ILE A 47 -3.28 -3.70 11.98
CA ILE A 47 -2.15 -3.59 12.90
C ILE A 47 -2.46 -2.55 13.99
N ASP A 48 -2.92 -1.36 13.59
CA ASP A 48 -3.30 -0.28 14.52
C ASP A 48 -4.44 -0.72 15.46
N ALA A 49 -5.36 -1.56 14.97
CA ALA A 49 -6.43 -2.17 15.78
C ALA A 49 -5.94 -3.31 16.70
N GLY A 50 -4.64 -3.64 16.69
CA GLY A 50 -4.05 -4.74 17.47
C GLY A 50 -4.48 -6.13 17.02
N LYS A 51 -5.13 -6.26 15.86
CA LYS A 51 -5.61 -7.55 15.31
C LYS A 51 -4.50 -8.32 14.63
N ILE A 52 -3.57 -7.62 13.98
CA ILE A 52 -2.36 -8.20 13.39
C ILE A 52 -1.18 -7.80 14.25
N THR A 53 -0.68 -8.74 15.04
CA THR A 53 0.51 -8.55 15.90
C THR A 53 1.77 -9.18 15.33
N LYS A 54 1.65 -9.95 14.24
CA LYS A 54 2.73 -10.68 13.58
C LYS A 54 2.24 -11.25 12.24
N LEU A 55 3.05 -11.10 11.19
CA LEU A 55 2.90 -11.91 9.97
C LEU A 55 3.33 -13.34 10.28
N LYS A 56 2.63 -14.34 9.74
CA LYS A 56 2.98 -15.75 9.94
C LYS A 56 4.45 -15.98 9.54
N PRO A 57 5.21 -16.79 10.30
CA PRO A 57 6.61 -17.10 10.00
C PRO A 57 6.77 -17.83 8.66
#